data_AF-A0A9P6H8L1-F1
#
_entry.id   AF-A0A9P6H8L1-F1
#
_cell.length_a   1.000
_cell.length_b   1.000
_cell.length_c   1.000
_cell.angle_alpha   90.00
_cell.angle_beta   90.00
_cell.angle_gamma   90.00
#
_symmetry.space_group_name_H-M   'P 1'
#
loop_
_entity.id
_entity.type
_entity.pdbx_description
1 polymer ?
#
loop_
_entity_poly.entity_id
_entity_poly.type
_entity_poly.pdbx_seq_one_letter_code
_entity_poly.pdbx_strand_id
1 'polypeptide(L)' 'PEGTVLSVPSYTIHRVPEVWGEDVEAFRPERWFKQDKADIQKTFNPACVGKNLVNMELQISMAIIFRR' A
#
# COMPACT_ATOMS: atom_id res chain seq x y z
N PRO A 1 -1.13 -13.14 24.01
CA PRO A 1 -1.89 -14.14 24.81
C PRO A 1 -3.23 -14.41 24.11
N GLU A 2 -3.92 -15.50 24.43
CA GLU A 2 -5.31 -15.66 23.97
C GLU A 2 -6.16 -14.46 24.46
N GLY A 3 -7.08 -13.99 23.62
CA GLY A 3 -7.91 -12.82 23.91
C GLY A 3 -7.17 -11.47 23.90
N THR A 4 -5.89 -11.42 23.54
CA THR A 4 -5.17 -10.14 23.38
C THR A 4 -5.66 -9.42 22.12
N VAL A 5 -6.11 -8.17 22.29
CA VAL A 5 -6.42 -7.29 21.17
C VAL A 5 -5.12 -6.85 20.49
N LEU A 6 -5.04 -7.08 19.18
CA LEU A 6 -3.94 -6.63 18.35
C LEU A 6 -4.42 -5.52 17.41
N SER A 7 -3.54 -4.55 17.17
CA SER A 7 -3.77 -3.47 16.20
C SER A 7 -2.80 -3.62 15.03
N VAL A 8 -3.27 -3.31 13.83
CA VAL A 8 -2.47 -3.30 12.60
C VAL A 8 -2.52 -1.89 12.01
N PRO A 9 -1.74 -0.94 12.56
CA PRO A 9 -1.83 0.47 12.18
C PRO A 9 -1.19 0.70 10.81
N SER A 10 -2.02 0.80 9.77
CA SER A 10 -1.54 0.95 8.39
C SER A 10 -0.65 2.18 8.19
N TYR A 11 -0.89 3.28 8.92
CA TYR A 11 -0.08 4.50 8.79
C TYR A 11 1.39 4.25 9.14
N THR A 12 1.64 3.55 10.24
CA THR A 12 3.00 3.28 10.73
C THR A 12 3.65 2.17 9.92
N ILE A 13 2.92 1.08 9.64
CA ILE A 13 3.45 -0.07 8.88
C ILE A 13 3.88 0.35 7.46
N HIS A 14 3.18 1.31 6.83
CA HIS A 14 3.55 1.85 5.52
C HIS A 14 4.77 2.82 5.56
N ARG A 15 5.38 3.04 6.72
CA ARG A 15 6.52 3.96 6.93
C ARG A 15 7.73 3.30 7.57
N VAL A 16 7.74 1.97 7.67
CA VAL A 16 8.87 1.20 8.20
C VAL A 16 10.02 1.19 7.17
N PRO A 17 11.17 1.83 7.42
CA PRO A 17 12.27 1.93 6.46
C PRO A 17 12.84 0.56 6.06
N GLU A 18 12.79 -0.41 6.96
CA GLU A 18 13.26 -1.78 6.71
C GLU A 18 12.44 -2.48 5.62
N VAL A 19 11.20 -2.08 5.39
CA VAL A 19 10.32 -2.63 4.35
C VAL A 19 10.28 -1.73 3.11
N TRP A 20 10.27 -0.42 3.30
CA TRP A 20 9.99 0.55 2.23
C TRP A 20 11.22 1.35 1.77
N GLY A 21 12.39 1.11 2.37
CA GLY A 21 13.62 1.85 2.15
C GLY A 21 13.70 3.16 2.93
N GLU A 22 14.89 3.75 3.00
CA GLU A 22 15.16 5.00 3.76
C GLU A 22 14.31 6.19 3.29
N ASP A 23 13.81 6.17 2.06
CA ASP A 23 12.96 7.22 1.49
C ASP A 23 11.46 6.91 1.64
N VAL A 24 11.05 6.37 2.79
CA VAL A 24 9.65 6.06 3.14
C VAL A 24 8.68 7.22 2.95
N GLU A 25 9.11 8.45 3.23
CA GLU A 25 8.26 9.64 3.11
C GLU A 25 8.21 10.22 1.68
N ALA A 26 9.02 9.69 0.75
CA ALA A 26 9.04 10.15 -0.62
C ALA A 26 7.95 9.46 -1.46
N PHE A 27 7.20 10.27 -2.22
CA PHE A 27 6.30 9.76 -3.26
C PHE A 27 7.12 9.21 -4.43
N ARG A 28 7.33 7.89 -4.44
CA ARG A 28 8.12 7.17 -5.45
C ARG A 28 7.34 5.98 -6.03
N PRO A 29 6.49 6.19 -7.05
CA PRO A 29 5.71 5.13 -7.69
C PRO A 29 6.56 4.00 -8.27
N GLU A 30 7.81 4.25 -8.63
CA GLU A 30 8.70 3.27 -9.23
C GLU A 30 9.02 2.09 -8.29
N ARG A 31 8.79 2.27 -6.98
CA ARG A 31 9.02 1.23 -5.96
C ARG A 31 8.24 -0.06 -6.24
N TRP A 32 7.05 0.08 -6.81
CA TRP A 32 6.15 -1.04 -7.13
C TRP A 32 6.71 -2.00 -8.17
N PHE A 33 7.71 -1.56 -8.95
CA PHE A 33 8.36 -2.37 -9.97
C PHE A 33 9.67 -3.02 -9.51
N LYS A 34 10.30 -2.48 -8.45
CA LYS A 34 11.66 -2.86 -8.03
C LYS A 34 11.69 -3.71 -6.75
N GLN A 35 10.70 -3.59 -5.88
CA GLN A 35 10.69 -4.28 -4.59
C GLN A 35 10.05 -5.67 -4.66
N ASP A 36 10.41 -6.53 -3.70
CA ASP A 36 9.77 -7.83 -3.53
C ASP A 36 8.29 -7.67 -3.16
N LYS A 37 7.42 -8.22 -4.01
CA LYS A 37 5.96 -8.14 -3.85
C LYS A 37 5.48 -8.88 -2.61
N ALA A 38 6.16 -9.95 -2.19
CA ALA A 38 5.76 -10.73 -1.02
C ALA A 38 5.96 -9.94 0.27
N ASP A 39 7.05 -9.17 0.37
CA ASP A 39 7.34 -8.37 1.57
C ASP A 39 6.42 -7.15 1.67
N ILE A 40 6.17 -6.47 0.55
CA ILE A 40 5.18 -5.39 0.49
C ILE A 40 3.79 -5.92 0.82
N GLN A 41 3.40 -7.11 0.33
CA GLN A 41 2.05 -7.62 0.55
C GLN A 41 1.75 -7.89 2.05
N LYS A 42 2.77 -8.16 2.86
CA LYS A 42 2.63 -8.35 4.33
C LYS A 42 2.25 -7.07 5.07
N THR A 43 2.49 -5.89 4.49
CA THR A 43 2.18 -4.62 5.15
C THR A 43 0.73 -4.18 4.97
N PHE A 44 -0.03 -4.83 4.09
CA PHE A 44 -1.42 -4.49 3.81
C PHE A 44 -2.38 -5.32 4.65
N ASN A 45 -3.45 -4.67 5.13
CA ASN A 45 -4.53 -5.34 5.83
C ASN A 45 -5.20 -6.39 4.91
N PRO A 46 -5.48 -7.59 5.41
CA PRO A 46 -6.22 -8.59 4.64
C PRO A 46 -7.66 -8.13 4.40
N ALA A 47 -8.11 -8.27 3.15
CA ALA A 47 -9.52 -8.21 2.72
C ALA A 47 -10.28 -6.88 2.95
N CYS A 48 -10.16 -5.96 1.98
CA CYS A 48 -11.18 -4.94 1.73
C CYS A 48 -12.02 -5.36 0.53
N VAL A 49 -13.35 -5.48 0.69
CA VAL A 49 -14.27 -5.85 -0.39
C VAL A 49 -14.18 -4.88 -1.58
N GLY A 50 -13.91 -3.60 -1.31
CA GLY A 50 -13.78 -2.56 -2.32
C GLY A 50 -12.43 -2.51 -3.04
N LYS A 51 -11.45 -3.35 -2.70
CA LYS A 51 -10.08 -3.25 -3.25
C LYS A 51 -10.05 -3.32 -4.77
N ASN A 52 -10.84 -4.18 -5.38
CA ASN A 52 -10.86 -4.32 -6.84
C ASN A 52 -11.52 -3.12 -7.51
N LEU A 53 -12.65 -2.65 -6.96
CA LEU A 53 -13.36 -1.48 -7.46
C LEU A 53 -12.49 -0.22 -7.37
N VAL A 54 -11.89 0.06 -6.21
CA VAL A 54 -11.06 1.26 -6.03
C VAL A 54 -9.82 1.25 -6.92
N ASN A 55 -9.24 0.07 -7.19
CA ASN A 55 -8.12 -0.03 -8.12
C ASN A 55 -8.55 0.32 -9.55
N MET A 56 -9.73 -0.12 -10.01
CA MET A 56 -10.26 0.26 -11.32
C MET A 56 -10.55 1.77 -11.41
N GLU A 57 -11.26 2.30 -10.41
CA GLU A 57 -11.64 3.72 -10.36
C GLU A 57 -10.41 4.65 -10.29
N LEU A 58 -9.36 4.26 -9.55
CA LEU A 58 -8.11 5.02 -9.49
C LEU A 58 -7.43 5.11 -10.86
N GLN A 59 -7.38 4.00 -11.61
CA GLN A 59 -6.79 3.98 -12.95
C GLN A 59 -7.61 4.83 -13.94
N ILE A 60 -8.94 4.73 -13.90
CA ILE A 60 -9.83 5.56 -14.72
C ILE A 60 -9.64 7.04 -14.39
N SER A 61 -9.60 7.38 -13.10
CA SER A 61 -9.41 8.76 -12.62
C SER A 61 -8.07 9.34 -13.09
N MET A 62 -6.97 8.59 -12.95
CA MET A 62 -5.66 8.99 -13.45
C MET A 62 -5.70 9.20 -14.98
N ALA A 63 -6.28 8.27 -15.73
CA ALA A 63 -6.41 8.40 -17.18
C ALA A 63 -7.23 9.64 -17.60
N ILE A 64 -8.29 9.98 -16.86
CA ILE A 64 -9.08 11.19 -17.11
C ILE A 64 -8.27 12.45 -16.82
N ILE A 65 -7.54 12.48 -15.70
CA ILE A 65 -6.73 13.63 -15.29
C ILE A 65 -5.64 13.91 -16.33
N PHE A 66 -4.92 12.88 -16.80
CA PHE A 66 -3.81 13.04 -17.74
C PHE A 66 -4.21 13.15 -19.22
N ARG A 67 -5.45 12.81 -19.57
CA ARG A 67 -5.98 12.99 -20.93
C ARG A 67 -6.38 14.43 -21.22
N ARG A 68 -6.73 15.20 -20.18
CA ARG A 68 -7.04 16.63 -20.28
C ARG A 68 -5.77 17.44 -20.39
#